data_AF-A0A1Q7YWI5-F1
#
_entry.id   AF-A0A1Q7YWI5-F1
#
_cell.length_a   1.000
_cell.length_b   1.000
_cell.length_c   1.000
_cell.angle_alpha   90.00
_cell.angle_beta   90.00
_cell.angle_gamma   90.00
#
_symmetry.space_group_name_H-M   'P 1'
#
loop_
_entity.id
_entity.type
_entity.pdbx_description
1 polymer ?
#
loop_
_entity_poly.entity_id
_entity_poly.type
_entity_poly.pdbx_seq_one_letter_code
_entity_poly.pdbx_strand_id
1 'polypeptide(L)'
;MRKTVPVLALVVMSLLVVVAAAYYLTSRDTSECSDPDSISSHIYNPDRLDVIKSCTTASGFVDNVLKEADGDYHIRLALDSQYSSLTNAANDQYQYGDLVVEIICALPITQSGAESACHNYSNSLTIPSIDDHITVTGPYVLDTGHHDWAEIHPVYTLTIS
;
A
#
# COMPACT_ATOMS: atom_id res chain seq x y z
N MET A 1 -37.92 -1.99 -48.89
CA MET A 1 -37.63 -3.37 -48.43
C MET A 1 -37.16 -3.29 -46.98
N ARG A 2 -37.98 -3.74 -46.02
CA ARG A 2 -37.69 -3.63 -44.58
C ARG A 2 -37.04 -4.93 -44.13
N LYS A 3 -35.71 -4.92 -43.88
CA LYS A 3 -35.00 -6.10 -43.37
C LYS A 3 -35.41 -6.30 -41.91
N THR A 4 -36.14 -7.37 -41.60
CA THR A 4 -36.46 -7.76 -40.24
C THR A 4 -35.22 -8.40 -39.61
N VAL A 5 -34.68 -7.77 -38.56
CA VAL A 5 -33.61 -8.38 -37.77
C VAL A 5 -34.27 -9.50 -36.94
N PRO A 6 -33.80 -10.75 -37.03
CA PRO A 6 -34.38 -11.84 -36.26
C PRO A 6 -34.17 -11.59 -34.77
N VAL A 7 -35.21 -11.82 -33.97
CA VAL A 7 -35.21 -11.63 -32.50
C VAL A 7 -34.03 -12.34 -31.84
N LEU A 8 -33.62 -13.50 -32.38
CA LEU A 8 -32.45 -14.25 -31.93
C LEU A 8 -31.14 -13.44 -32.04
N ALA A 9 -30.97 -12.64 -33.09
CA ALA A 9 -29.78 -11.79 -33.25
C ALA A 9 -29.77 -10.64 -32.22
N LEU A 10 -30.93 -10.09 -31.86
CA LEU A 10 -31.03 -9.07 -30.81
C LEU A 10 -30.71 -9.63 -29.42
N VAL A 11 -31.14 -10.86 -29.12
CA VAL A 11 -30.85 -11.55 -27.85
C VAL A 11 -29.36 -11.89 -27.73
N VAL A 12 -28.74 -12.40 -28.79
CA VAL A 12 -27.30 -12.70 -28.78
C VAL A 12 -26.46 -11.42 -28.59
N MET A 13 -26.80 -10.34 -29.30
CA MET A 13 -26.08 -9.07 -29.16
C MET A 13 -26.21 -8.48 -27.76
N SER A 14 -27.39 -8.56 -27.14
CA SER A 14 -27.60 -8.06 -25.77
C SER A 14 -26.85 -8.90 -24.73
N LEU A 15 -26.83 -10.23 -24.87
CA LEU A 15 -26.00 -11.12 -24.04
C LEU A 15 -24.50 -10.80 -24.16
N LEU A 16 -23.99 -10.58 -25.37
CA LEU A 16 -22.59 -10.22 -25.60
C LEU A 16 -22.21 -8.88 -24.96
N VAL A 17 -23.09 -7.88 -25.02
CA VAL A 17 -22.87 -6.57 -24.38
C VAL A 17 -22.84 -6.70 -22.85
N VAL A 18 -23.73 -7.49 -22.25
CA VAL A 18 -23.77 -7.72 -20.79
C VAL A 18 -22.51 -8.45 -20.33
N VAL A 19 -22.08 -9.48 -21.07
CA VAL A 19 -20.83 -10.22 -20.77
C VAL A 19 -19.62 -9.30 -20.89
N ALA A 20 -19.51 -8.52 -21.98
CA ALA A 20 -18.42 -7.57 -22.15
C ALA A 20 -18.41 -6.52 -21.02
N ALA A 21 -19.56 -5.93 -20.67
CA ALA A 21 -19.66 -4.99 -19.57
C ALA A 21 -19.26 -5.61 -18.23
N ALA A 22 -19.66 -6.87 -17.95
CA ALA A 22 -19.22 -7.60 -16.76
C ALA A 22 -17.70 -7.81 -16.75
N TYR A 23 -17.10 -8.22 -17.87
CA TYR A 23 -15.64 -8.33 -18.03
C TYR A 23 -14.92 -6.98 -17.82
N TYR A 24 -15.45 -5.89 -18.37
CA TYR A 24 -14.90 -4.54 -18.17
C TYR A 24 -15.05 -4.04 -16.73
N LEU A 25 -16.13 -4.42 -16.03
CA LEU A 25 -16.34 -4.09 -14.63
C LEU A 25 -15.42 -4.90 -13.70
N THR A 26 -15.12 -6.16 -14.04
CA THR A 26 -14.14 -6.99 -13.31
C THR A 26 -12.68 -6.64 -13.63
N SER A 27 -12.43 -6.00 -14.77
CA SER A 27 -11.09 -5.58 -15.21
C SER A 27 -10.68 -4.19 -14.70
N ARG A 28 -11.58 -3.45 -14.05
CA ARG A 28 -11.25 -2.17 -13.44
C ARG A 28 -10.70 -2.39 -12.04
N ASP A 29 -9.42 -2.07 -11.92
CA ASP A 29 -8.63 -1.83 -10.70
C ASP A 29 -8.34 -3.02 -9.79
N THR A 30 -7.40 -3.85 -10.23
CA THR A 30 -6.20 -4.06 -9.40
C THR A 30 -5.06 -3.30 -10.05
N SER A 31 -5.08 -1.96 -9.94
CA SER A 31 -3.89 -1.18 -10.31
C SER A 31 -2.80 -1.56 -9.31
N GLU A 32 -1.98 -2.55 -9.63
CA GLU A 32 -0.79 -2.81 -8.83
C GLU A 32 0.13 -1.61 -8.99
N CYS A 33 0.61 -1.09 -7.86
CA CYS A 33 1.64 -0.08 -7.89
C CYS A 33 2.88 -0.77 -8.46
N SER A 34 3.61 -0.12 -9.36
CA SER A 34 4.95 -0.60 -9.67
C SER A 34 5.76 -0.69 -8.38
N ASP A 35 6.48 -1.79 -8.17
CA ASP A 35 7.49 -1.95 -7.10
C ASP A 35 8.83 -1.44 -7.66
N PRO A 36 9.16 -0.14 -7.52
CA PRO A 36 10.39 0.40 -8.08
C PRO A 36 11.58 -0.26 -7.39
N ASP A 37 12.64 -0.55 -8.13
CA ASP A 37 13.87 -1.16 -7.60
C ASP A 37 13.70 -2.48 -6.82
N SER A 38 12.53 -3.15 -6.97
CA SER A 38 12.20 -4.38 -6.22
C SER A 38 12.28 -4.20 -4.71
N ILE A 39 11.82 -3.05 -4.19
CA ILE A 39 11.83 -2.72 -2.75
C ILE A 39 11.22 -3.86 -1.92
N SER A 40 10.13 -4.49 -2.38
CA SER A 40 9.48 -5.57 -1.60
C SER A 40 10.38 -6.77 -1.33
N SER A 41 11.44 -6.97 -2.11
CA SER A 41 12.41 -8.04 -1.89
C SER A 41 13.36 -7.79 -0.70
N HIS A 42 13.30 -6.59 -0.12
CA HIS A 42 14.15 -6.12 0.96
C HIS A 42 13.44 -6.02 2.32
N ILE A 43 12.18 -6.47 2.41
CA ILE A 43 11.44 -6.52 3.67
C ILE A 43 12.08 -7.56 4.59
N TYR A 44 12.48 -7.14 5.79
CA TYR A 44 12.88 -8.07 6.85
C TYR A 44 11.64 -8.84 7.35
N ASN A 45 11.70 -10.16 7.53
CA ASN A 45 10.55 -11.01 7.95
C ASN A 45 9.24 -10.77 7.18
N PRO A 46 9.20 -10.97 5.85
CA PRO A 46 8.02 -10.66 5.04
C PRO A 46 6.81 -11.54 5.36
N ASP A 47 7.01 -12.75 5.89
CA ASP A 47 5.93 -13.70 6.22
C ASP A 47 4.95 -13.18 7.30
N ARG A 48 5.29 -12.09 8.01
CA ARG A 48 4.39 -11.45 8.98
C ARG A 48 3.36 -10.52 8.34
N LEU A 49 3.55 -10.15 7.08
CA LEU A 49 2.73 -9.13 6.41
C LEU A 49 1.60 -9.79 5.60
N ASP A 50 0.38 -9.61 6.08
CA ASP A 50 -0.81 -9.98 5.33
C ASP A 50 -1.16 -8.86 4.33
N VAL A 51 -0.87 -9.08 3.06
CA VAL A 51 -1.14 -8.09 2.00
C VAL A 51 -2.65 -8.05 1.68
N ILE A 52 -3.30 -6.94 2.05
CA ILE A 52 -4.73 -6.73 1.82
C ILE A 52 -4.99 -6.07 0.46
N LYS A 53 -4.15 -5.11 0.09
CA LYS A 53 -4.14 -4.49 -1.25
C LYS A 53 -2.70 -4.34 -1.72
N SER A 54 -2.40 -4.78 -2.93
CA SER A 54 -1.06 -4.63 -3.53
C SER A 54 -0.70 -3.17 -3.83
N CYS A 55 -1.67 -2.26 -3.78
CA CYS A 55 -1.46 -0.84 -4.05
C CYS A 55 -2.50 0.01 -3.33
N THR A 56 -2.03 0.98 -2.56
CA THR A 56 -2.86 2.00 -1.91
C THR A 56 -2.07 3.29 -1.84
N THR A 57 -2.75 4.40 -2.11
CA THR A 57 -2.23 5.76 -1.93
C THR A 57 -3.02 6.42 -0.79
N ALA A 58 -2.32 7.06 0.12
CA ALA A 58 -2.91 7.81 1.22
C ALA A 58 -2.10 9.08 1.49
N SER A 59 -2.75 10.09 2.07
CA SER A 59 -2.09 11.30 2.57
C SER A 59 -2.53 11.67 3.97
N GLY A 60 -1.71 12.48 4.64
CA GLY A 60 -1.91 12.93 6.01
C GLY A 60 -0.71 13.71 6.52
N PHE A 61 -0.73 14.04 7.81
CA PHE A 61 0.36 14.72 8.51
C PHE A 61 1.23 13.73 9.29
N VAL A 62 2.54 13.93 9.25
CA VAL A 62 3.48 13.11 10.01
C VAL A 62 3.44 13.50 11.48
N ASP A 63 2.90 12.61 12.32
CA ASP A 63 2.83 12.80 13.77
C ASP A 63 4.14 12.38 14.44
N ASN A 64 4.83 11.36 13.91
CA ASN A 64 6.11 10.92 14.44
C ASN A 64 6.96 10.18 13.39
N VAL A 65 8.28 10.23 13.58
CA VAL A 65 9.27 9.50 12.77
C VAL A 65 10.20 8.74 13.71
N LEU A 66 10.08 7.42 13.72
CA LEU A 66 10.85 6.51 14.57
C LEU A 66 11.94 5.84 13.73
N LYS A 67 13.01 5.42 14.40
CA LYS A 67 14.15 4.72 13.80
C LYS A 67 14.18 3.31 14.36
N GLU A 68 13.97 2.32 13.51
CA GLU A 68 13.91 0.93 13.93
C GLU A 68 15.26 0.23 13.76
N ALA A 69 15.47 -0.82 14.56
CA ALA A 69 16.75 -1.50 14.64
C ALA A 69 17.09 -2.33 13.38
N ASP A 70 16.07 -2.70 12.61
CA ASP A 70 16.16 -3.43 11.34
C ASP A 70 16.55 -2.56 10.14
N GLY A 71 16.67 -1.24 10.34
CA GLY A 71 17.09 -0.29 9.31
C GLY A 71 15.95 0.53 8.72
N ASP A 72 14.73 0.39 9.25
CA ASP A 72 13.53 1.01 8.71
C ASP A 72 13.20 2.33 9.44
N TYR A 73 12.50 3.23 8.75
CA TYR A 73 11.79 4.34 9.39
C TYR A 73 10.32 3.97 9.56
N HIS A 74 9.92 3.84 10.83
CA HIS A 74 8.52 3.73 11.23
C HIS A 74 7.91 5.13 11.35
N ILE A 75 7.06 5.49 10.40
CA ILE A 75 6.36 6.77 10.38
C ILE A 75 4.94 6.57 10.89
N ARG A 76 4.50 7.45 11.79
CA ARG A 76 3.08 7.56 12.17
C ARG A 76 2.44 8.68 11.37
N LEU A 77 1.48 8.31 10.54
CA LEU A 77 0.78 9.21 9.64
C LEU A 77 -0.67 9.41 10.11
N ALA A 78 -0.95 10.61 10.62
CA ALA A 78 -2.31 11.06 10.91
C ALA A 78 -3.03 11.33 9.59
N LEU A 79 -3.88 10.38 9.18
CA LEU A 79 -4.50 10.36 7.86
C LEU A 79 -5.46 11.53 7.64
N ASP A 80 -5.49 12.04 6.40
CA ASP A 80 -6.58 12.89 5.95
C ASP A 80 -7.91 12.14 6.08
N SER A 81 -8.98 12.88 6.40
CA SER A 81 -10.31 12.31 6.69
C SER A 81 -10.83 11.34 5.62
N GLN A 82 -10.50 11.55 4.35
CA GLN A 82 -10.90 10.68 3.23
C GLN A 82 -10.23 9.30 3.23
N TYR A 83 -9.13 9.12 3.96
CA TYR A 83 -8.41 7.85 4.12
C TYR A 83 -8.60 7.22 5.49
N SER A 84 -9.39 7.80 6.39
CA SER A 84 -9.63 7.32 7.76
C SER A 84 -10.04 5.84 7.90
N SER A 85 -10.52 5.21 6.82
CA SER A 85 -10.82 3.78 6.79
C SER A 85 -9.59 2.87 6.66
N LEU A 86 -8.38 3.42 6.52
CA LEU A 86 -7.14 2.65 6.39
C LEU A 86 -6.50 2.34 7.74
N THR A 87 -7.04 2.82 8.85
CA THR A 87 -6.62 2.41 10.19
C THR A 87 -7.62 1.44 10.81
N ASN A 88 -7.17 0.69 11.79
CA ASN A 88 -7.99 -0.26 12.52
C ASN A 88 -7.82 -0.11 14.04
N ALA A 89 -8.49 -0.97 14.81
CA ALA A 89 -8.43 -0.91 16.28
C ALA A 89 -7.02 -1.12 16.86
N ALA A 90 -6.14 -1.84 16.16
CA ALA A 90 -4.74 -2.00 16.57
C ALA A 90 -3.93 -0.72 16.31
N ASN A 91 -4.19 0.00 15.20
CA ASN A 91 -3.65 1.35 15.03
C ASN A 91 -4.10 2.28 16.16
N ASP A 92 -5.38 2.27 16.52
CA ASP A 92 -5.90 3.07 17.64
C ASP A 92 -5.20 2.75 18.95
N GLN A 93 -5.02 1.46 19.24
CA GLN A 93 -4.50 0.99 20.53
C GLN A 93 -2.99 1.16 20.67
N TYR A 94 -2.23 0.91 19.60
CA TYR A 94 -0.76 0.78 19.65
C TYR A 94 -0.02 1.85 18.85
N GLN A 95 -0.71 2.53 17.93
CA GLN A 95 -0.16 3.56 17.04
C GLN A 95 -0.92 4.88 17.15
N TYR A 96 -1.66 5.11 18.25
CA TYR A 96 -2.32 6.38 18.56
C TYR A 96 -3.38 6.81 17.53
N GLY A 97 -3.89 5.87 16.73
CA GLY A 97 -4.85 6.14 15.65
C GLY A 97 -4.20 6.39 14.29
N ASP A 98 -2.87 6.37 14.22
CA ASP A 98 -2.13 6.66 12.99
C ASP A 98 -1.93 5.41 12.13
N LEU A 99 -1.87 5.64 10.81
CA LEU A 99 -1.40 4.62 9.89
C LEU A 99 0.11 4.49 10.03
N VAL A 100 0.60 3.26 10.09
CA VAL A 100 2.05 2.99 10.04
C VAL A 100 2.52 3.07 8.59
N VAL A 101 3.66 3.71 8.37
CA VAL A 101 4.27 3.85 7.05
C VAL A 101 5.74 3.49 7.19
N GLU A 102 6.18 2.45 6.48
CA GLU A 102 7.55 1.92 6.61
C GLU A 102 8.41 2.25 5.38
N ILE A 103 9.39 3.13 5.58
CA ILE A 103 10.47 3.33 4.61
C ILE A 103 11.61 2.40 4.99
N ILE A 104 11.64 1.24 4.35
CA ILE A 104 12.57 0.17 4.70
C ILE A 104 14.01 0.46 4.26
N CYS A 105 15.00 -0.13 4.92
CA CYS A 105 16.41 -0.10 4.51
C CYS A 105 16.99 1.32 4.28
N ALA A 106 16.60 2.29 5.10
CA ALA A 106 17.02 3.68 5.02
C ALA A 106 18.05 4.06 6.10
N LEU A 107 18.28 3.18 7.07
CA LEU A 107 19.17 3.38 8.21
C LEU A 107 20.22 2.26 8.34
N PRO A 108 21.35 2.53 9.03
CA PRO A 108 22.26 1.47 9.45
C PRO A 108 21.55 0.44 10.34
N ILE A 109 21.65 -0.83 9.98
CA ILE A 109 21.04 -1.94 10.71
C ILE A 109 21.82 -2.20 12.00
N THR A 110 21.10 -2.33 13.12
CA THR A 110 21.65 -2.71 14.42
C THR A 110 21.10 -4.04 14.93
N GLN A 111 20.05 -4.56 14.29
CA GLN A 111 19.48 -5.88 14.53
C GLN A 111 20.14 -6.93 13.63
N SER A 112 20.95 -7.80 14.23
CA SER A 112 21.71 -8.86 13.52
C SER A 112 20.88 -9.76 12.59
N GLY A 113 19.59 -9.97 12.89
CA GLY A 113 18.70 -10.78 12.04
C GLY A 113 18.22 -10.09 10.76
N ALA A 114 18.29 -8.76 10.69
CA ALA A 114 17.75 -7.97 9.59
C ALA A 114 18.79 -7.65 8.49
N GLU A 115 20.08 -7.85 8.77
CA GLU A 115 21.20 -7.46 7.90
C GLU A 115 21.06 -7.97 6.46
N SER A 116 20.59 -9.20 6.27
CA SER A 116 20.45 -9.80 4.95
C SER A 116 19.32 -9.19 4.12
N ALA A 117 18.30 -8.62 4.76
CA ALA A 117 17.15 -8.06 4.06
C ALA A 117 17.56 -6.84 3.20
N CYS A 118 18.39 -5.96 3.75
CA CYS A 118 18.89 -4.78 3.05
C CYS A 118 20.25 -4.98 2.37
N HIS A 119 20.69 -6.22 2.17
CA HIS A 119 22.00 -6.47 1.56
C HIS A 119 22.04 -5.95 0.11
N ASN A 120 23.01 -5.09 -0.19
CA ASN A 120 23.17 -4.37 -1.47
C ASN A 120 21.99 -3.46 -1.84
N TYR A 121 21.18 -3.06 -0.86
CA TYR A 121 20.07 -2.14 -1.07
C TYR A 121 20.06 -1.06 0.01
N SER A 122 19.80 0.17 -0.41
CA SER A 122 19.56 1.30 0.48
C SER A 122 18.48 2.14 -0.16
N ASN A 123 17.42 2.41 0.59
CA ASN A 123 16.33 3.22 0.11
C ASN A 123 16.76 4.69 0.02
N SER A 124 16.36 5.36 -1.06
CA SER A 124 16.71 6.77 -1.33
C SER A 124 15.49 7.70 -1.29
N LEU A 125 14.34 7.22 -0.81
CA LEU A 125 13.19 8.08 -0.57
C LEU A 125 13.54 9.19 0.44
N THR A 126 13.01 10.38 0.20
CA THR A 126 13.12 11.48 1.16
C THR A 126 12.40 11.10 2.43
N ILE A 127 13.10 11.24 3.57
CA ILE A 127 12.50 11.01 4.89
C ILE A 127 11.79 12.29 5.33
N PRO A 128 10.47 12.24 5.61
CA PRO A 128 9.74 13.42 6.03
C PRO A 128 10.09 13.82 7.47
N SER A 129 9.76 15.05 7.83
CA SER A 129 9.82 15.56 9.20
C SER A 129 8.45 15.51 9.85
N ILE A 130 8.42 15.59 11.18
CA ILE A 130 7.17 15.84 11.93
C ILE A 130 6.51 17.12 11.39
N ASP A 131 5.18 17.11 11.30
CA ASP A 131 4.30 18.13 10.73
C ASP A 131 4.34 18.27 9.20
N ASP A 132 5.19 17.54 8.47
CA ASP A 132 5.09 17.48 7.01
C ASP A 132 3.78 16.82 6.59
N HIS A 133 3.09 17.41 5.62
CA HIS A 133 2.00 16.73 4.92
C HIS A 133 2.59 15.88 3.80
N ILE A 134 2.30 14.58 3.81
CA ILE A 134 2.86 13.64 2.84
C ILE A 134 1.78 12.89 2.09
N THR A 135 2.09 12.47 0.87
CA THR A 135 1.35 11.43 0.13
C THR A 135 2.28 10.25 -0.09
N VAL A 136 1.83 9.06 0.32
CA VAL A 136 2.60 7.82 0.22
C VAL A 136 1.84 6.79 -0.61
N THR A 137 2.57 5.91 -1.28
CA THR A 137 2.00 4.84 -2.09
C THR A 137 2.82 3.57 -1.95
N GLY A 138 2.15 2.44 -1.78
CA GLY A 138 2.75 1.11 -1.61
C GLY A 138 1.69 0.05 -1.30
N PRO A 139 2.10 -1.19 -0.95
CA PRO A 139 1.18 -2.22 -0.49
C PRO A 139 0.55 -1.83 0.85
N TYR A 140 -0.75 -2.06 0.99
CA TYR A 140 -1.48 -1.92 2.25
C TYR A 140 -1.60 -3.29 2.90
N VAL A 141 -1.01 -3.42 4.08
CA VAL A 141 -0.81 -4.70 4.79
C VAL A 141 -1.31 -4.62 6.22
N LEU A 142 -1.54 -5.79 6.83
CA LEU A 142 -1.63 -5.93 8.28
C LEU A 142 -0.37 -6.64 8.78
N ASP A 143 0.29 -6.08 9.80
CA ASP A 143 1.46 -6.71 10.40
C ASP A 143 1.06 -7.67 11.54
N THR A 144 0.99 -8.96 11.21
CA THR A 144 0.63 -10.03 12.15
C THR A 144 1.70 -10.28 13.23
N GLY A 145 2.92 -9.78 13.02
CA GLY A 145 4.00 -9.75 14.01
C GLY A 145 3.82 -8.64 15.04
N HIS A 146 2.96 -7.65 14.77
CA HIS A 146 2.78 -6.46 15.58
C HIS A 146 1.31 -6.11 15.82
N HIS A 147 0.56 -7.06 16.38
CA HIS A 147 -0.83 -6.85 16.80
C HIS A 147 -1.82 -6.52 15.66
N ASP A 148 -1.48 -6.84 14.41
CA ASP A 148 -2.33 -6.63 13.23
C ASP A 148 -2.65 -5.15 12.94
N TRP A 149 -1.80 -4.21 13.34
CA TRP A 149 -1.99 -2.82 12.91
C TRP A 149 -1.80 -2.70 11.39
N ALA A 150 -2.49 -1.74 10.80
CA ALA A 150 -2.44 -1.50 9.37
C ALA A 150 -1.26 -0.61 8.99
N GLU A 151 -0.62 -0.95 7.87
CA GLU A 151 0.55 -0.23 7.35
C GLU A 151 0.48 -0.01 5.83
N ILE A 152 1.17 1.03 5.34
CA ILE A 152 1.74 1.02 3.99
C ILE A 152 3.18 0.57 4.11
N HIS A 153 3.44 -0.67 3.70
CA HIS A 153 4.73 -1.35 3.87
C HIS A 153 5.02 -2.26 2.67
N PRO A 154 6.14 -2.04 1.96
CA PRO A 154 7.04 -0.91 2.06
C PRO A 154 6.51 0.29 1.25
N VAL A 155 7.00 1.50 1.54
CA VAL A 155 6.71 2.66 0.71
C VAL A 155 7.45 2.56 -0.62
N TYR A 156 6.72 2.67 -1.73
CA TYR A 156 7.28 2.76 -3.08
C TYR A 156 7.52 4.20 -3.53
N THR A 157 6.59 5.10 -3.22
CA THR A 157 6.74 6.54 -3.53
C THR A 157 6.25 7.41 -2.38
N LEU A 158 6.94 8.53 -2.16
CA LEU A 158 6.59 9.53 -1.18
C LEU A 158 6.76 10.93 -1.78
N THR A 159 5.79 11.81 -1.55
CA THR A 159 5.89 13.25 -1.85
C THR A 159 5.49 14.08 -0.63
N ILE A 160 6.27 15.12 -0.35
CA ILE A 160 5.96 16.14 0.69
C ILE A 160 5.29 17.33 0.01
N SER A 161 4.24 17.90 0.62
CA SER A 161 3.44 19.00 0.08
C SER A 161 3.26 20.16 1.05
#